data_AF-A0A7S3TB67-F1
#
_entry.id   AF-A0A7S3TB67-F1
#
_cell.length_a   1.000
_cell.length_b   1.000
_cell.length_c   1.000
_cell.angle_alpha   90.00
_cell.angle_beta   90.00
_cell.angle_gamma   90.00
#
_symmetry.space_group_name_H-M   'P 1'
#
loop_
_entity.id
_entity.type
_entity.pdbx_description
1 polymer ?
#
loop_
_entity_poly.entity_id
_entity_poly.type
_entity_poly.pdbx_seq_one_letter_code
_entity_poly.pdbx_strand_id
1 'polypeptide(L)'
;QLIALRIPARKCNAFMQRLSDHVIHRPKIKPIQPDGEQSPGTTRLLLLAESVTDVALTGLPSELKEFVQQEGAEAVPHHLELGYDAFTADQVLRRILPEGMEVPSAFEQIGHIAHMNLRDELLPYKRLIGEVILDKNPRLRTVVNKVESISNEFRVFPMEVIAGEDSFCTSTRENGCIFHMDYREVYWNSRLEREHRRIIELLQEGE
;
A
#
# COMPACT_ATOMS: atom_id res chain seq x y z
N GLN A 1 -3.14 8.44 -20.05
CA GLN A 1 -4.46 8.15 -20.65
C GLN A 1 -4.67 6.64 -20.57
N LEU A 2 -5.89 6.19 -20.35
CA LEU A 2 -6.28 4.78 -20.40
C LEU A 2 -7.53 4.63 -21.27
N ILE A 3 -7.94 3.40 -21.55
CA ILE A 3 -9.20 3.13 -22.23
C ILE A 3 -10.28 2.80 -21.20
N ALA A 4 -11.47 3.37 -21.38
CA ALA A 4 -12.65 3.04 -20.61
C ALA A 4 -13.78 2.59 -21.56
N LEU A 5 -14.71 1.80 -21.04
CA LEU A 5 -15.96 1.49 -21.73
C LEU A 5 -17.06 2.39 -21.18
N ARG A 6 -17.69 3.16 -22.05
CA ARG A 6 -18.97 3.81 -21.76
C ARG A 6 -20.06 2.75 -21.82
N ILE A 7 -20.63 2.42 -20.66
CA ILE A 7 -21.63 1.35 -20.50
C ILE A 7 -22.94 1.91 -19.95
N PRO A 8 -24.10 1.33 -20.28
CA PRO A 8 -25.36 1.69 -19.64
C PRO A 8 -25.31 1.44 -18.13
N ALA A 9 -25.75 2.42 -17.32
CA ALA A 9 -25.66 2.35 -15.86
C ALA A 9 -26.35 1.10 -15.27
N ARG A 10 -27.44 0.64 -15.91
CA ARG A 10 -28.19 -0.58 -15.52
C ARG A 10 -27.41 -1.88 -15.73
N LYS A 11 -26.36 -1.86 -16.56
CA LYS A 11 -25.57 -3.05 -16.94
C LYS A 11 -24.20 -3.13 -16.25
N CYS A 12 -23.89 -2.23 -15.32
CA CYS A 12 -22.59 -2.20 -14.63
C CYS A 12 -22.19 -3.55 -14.03
N ASN A 13 -23.13 -4.24 -13.37
CA ASN A 13 -22.85 -5.54 -12.75
C ASN A 13 -22.52 -6.63 -13.78
N ALA A 14 -23.24 -6.66 -14.91
CA ALA A 14 -22.99 -7.63 -15.97
C ALA A 14 -21.60 -7.44 -16.59
N PHE A 15 -21.22 -6.19 -16.86
CA PHE A 15 -19.87 -5.88 -17.34
C PHE A 15 -18.80 -6.23 -16.31
N MET A 16 -18.98 -5.89 -15.03
CA MET A 16 -18.02 -6.24 -13.98
C MET A 16 -17.84 -7.75 -13.80
N GLN A 17 -18.91 -8.54 -13.94
CA GLN A 17 -18.83 -10.01 -13.86
C GLN A 17 -18.07 -10.61 -15.04
N ARG A 18 -18.20 -10.04 -16.24
CA ARG A 18 -17.56 -10.57 -17.46
C ARG A 18 -16.13 -10.07 -17.65
N LEU A 19 -15.82 -8.86 -17.20
CA LEU A 19 -14.54 -8.17 -17.43
C LEU A 19 -13.70 -8.01 -16.16
N SER A 20 -14.02 -8.70 -15.05
CA SER A 20 -13.32 -8.54 -13.76
C SER A 20 -11.80 -8.62 -13.86
N ASP A 21 -11.29 -9.46 -14.75
CA ASP A 21 -9.85 -9.71 -14.90
C ASP A 21 -9.17 -8.72 -15.87
N HIS A 22 -9.98 -7.90 -16.55
CA HIS A 22 -9.55 -6.95 -17.58
C HIS A 22 -9.88 -5.49 -17.23
N VAL A 23 -10.27 -5.22 -15.99
CA VAL A 23 -10.48 -3.87 -15.47
C VAL A 23 -9.26 -3.37 -14.69
N ILE A 24 -9.20 -2.07 -14.44
CA ILE A 24 -8.12 -1.50 -13.63
C ILE A 24 -8.12 -2.06 -12.21
N HIS A 25 -6.96 -2.54 -11.76
CA HIS A 25 -6.73 -3.03 -10.39
C HIS A 25 -5.72 -2.15 -9.68
N ARG A 26 -6.16 -0.97 -9.23
CA ARG A 26 -5.34 -0.03 -8.46
C ARG A 26 -5.98 0.30 -7.10
N PRO A 27 -5.19 0.38 -6.01
CA PRO A 27 -5.70 0.77 -4.70
C PRO A 27 -6.46 2.10 -4.75
N LYS A 28 -7.59 2.17 -4.06
CA LYS A 28 -8.46 3.36 -3.94
C LYS A 28 -9.03 3.90 -5.27
N ILE A 29 -8.80 3.24 -6.41
CA ILE A 29 -9.41 3.60 -7.69
C ILE A 29 -10.62 2.70 -7.93
N LYS A 30 -11.80 3.30 -8.08
CA LYS A 30 -13.01 2.55 -8.42
C LYS A 30 -12.99 2.22 -9.92
N PRO A 31 -13.17 0.93 -10.30
CA PRO A 31 -13.23 0.55 -11.71
C PRO A 31 -14.38 1.21 -12.47
N ILE A 32 -15.50 1.51 -11.80
CA ILE A 32 -16.63 2.22 -12.38
C ILE A 32 -16.65 3.67 -11.90
N GLN A 33 -16.69 4.60 -12.85
CA GLN A 33 -16.73 6.05 -12.61
C GLN A 33 -17.95 6.69 -13.29
N PRO A 34 -18.40 7.87 -12.83
CA PRO A 34 -19.42 8.66 -13.52
C PRO A 34 -18.95 9.07 -14.94
N ASP A 35 -19.85 9.03 -15.92
CA ASP A 35 -19.58 9.47 -17.30
C ASP A 35 -19.89 10.98 -17.46
N GLY A 36 -19.19 11.80 -16.67
CA GLY A 36 -19.29 13.27 -16.70
C GLY A 36 -20.69 13.85 -16.40
N GLU A 37 -20.82 15.17 -16.55
CA GLU A 37 -22.11 15.89 -16.38
C GLU A 37 -23.04 15.73 -17.59
N GLN A 38 -22.49 15.38 -18.76
CA GLN A 38 -23.21 15.30 -20.03
C GLN A 38 -24.13 14.07 -20.13
N SER A 39 -23.91 13.05 -19.28
CA SER A 39 -24.72 11.83 -19.22
C SER A 39 -25.32 11.69 -17.82
N PRO A 40 -26.54 12.19 -17.55
CA PRO A 40 -27.12 12.30 -16.21
C PRO A 40 -27.53 10.93 -15.62
N GLY A 41 -26.53 10.11 -15.28
CA GLY A 41 -26.69 8.79 -14.67
C GLY A 41 -27.16 7.67 -15.60
N THR A 42 -27.34 7.94 -16.89
CA THR A 42 -27.74 6.93 -17.90
C THR A 42 -26.59 5.99 -18.25
N THR A 43 -25.36 6.51 -18.24
CA THR A 43 -24.12 5.78 -18.54
C THR A 43 -23.09 5.90 -17.42
N ARG A 44 -22.13 4.99 -17.43
CA ARG A 44 -20.96 4.94 -16.55
C ARG A 44 -19.72 4.61 -17.37
N LEU A 45 -18.56 4.98 -16.87
CA LEU A 45 -17.27 4.59 -17.43
C LEU A 45 -16.73 3.41 -16.65
N LEU A 46 -16.48 2.28 -17.32
CA LEU A 46 -15.73 1.16 -16.78
C LEU A 46 -14.28 1.24 -17.24
N LEU A 47 -13.37 1.48 -16.30
CA LEU A 47 -11.95 1.62 -16.56
C LEU A 47 -11.31 0.25 -16.84
N LEU A 48 -10.71 0.10 -18.02
CA LEU A 48 -10.03 -1.12 -18.41
C LEU A 48 -8.62 -1.19 -17.80
N ALA A 49 -8.06 -2.40 -17.77
CA ALA A 49 -6.68 -2.63 -17.37
C ALA A 49 -5.70 -1.86 -18.28
N GLU A 50 -4.54 -1.50 -17.72
CA GLU A 50 -3.50 -0.74 -18.45
C GLU A 50 -2.92 -1.50 -19.65
N SER A 51 -3.12 -2.82 -19.71
CA SER A 51 -2.78 -3.65 -20.87
C SER A 51 -3.68 -3.41 -22.08
N VAL A 52 -4.85 -2.78 -21.92
CA VAL A 52 -5.74 -2.39 -23.02
C VAL A 52 -5.38 -0.96 -23.44
N THR A 53 -4.64 -0.85 -24.54
CA THR A 53 -3.97 0.40 -24.94
C THR A 53 -4.74 1.25 -25.95
N ASP A 54 -5.76 0.68 -26.59
CA ASP A 54 -6.47 1.34 -27.68
C ASP A 54 -7.98 1.03 -27.68
N VAL A 55 -8.72 1.88 -28.41
CA VAL A 55 -10.18 1.77 -28.56
C VAL A 55 -10.61 0.58 -29.43
N ALA A 56 -9.70 -0.06 -30.17
CA ALA A 56 -9.97 -1.33 -30.85
C ALA A 56 -9.92 -2.52 -29.88
N LEU A 57 -9.66 -2.26 -28.59
CA LEU A 57 -9.67 -3.23 -27.50
C LEU A 57 -8.71 -4.39 -27.75
N THR A 58 -7.61 -4.16 -28.46
CA THR A 58 -6.71 -5.22 -28.95
C THR A 58 -6.32 -6.24 -27.88
N GLY A 59 -6.06 -5.78 -26.64
CA GLY A 59 -5.70 -6.60 -25.47
C GLY A 59 -6.83 -7.45 -24.84
N LEU A 60 -8.07 -7.36 -25.33
CA LEU A 60 -9.18 -8.22 -24.88
C LEU A 60 -9.34 -9.48 -25.74
N PRO A 61 -9.71 -10.63 -25.14
CA PRO A 61 -10.17 -11.80 -25.87
C PRO A 61 -11.34 -11.49 -26.82
N SER A 62 -11.42 -12.19 -27.95
CA SER A 62 -12.48 -11.97 -28.96
C SER A 62 -13.89 -12.08 -28.40
N GLU A 63 -14.13 -13.05 -27.51
CA GLU A 63 -15.42 -13.22 -26.84
C GLU A 63 -15.85 -11.97 -26.05
N LEU A 64 -14.90 -11.30 -25.38
CA LEU A 64 -15.18 -10.08 -24.62
C LEU A 64 -15.41 -8.88 -25.55
N LYS A 65 -14.70 -8.80 -26.69
CA LYS A 65 -14.95 -7.77 -27.71
C LYS A 65 -16.36 -7.88 -28.28
N GLU A 66 -16.80 -9.09 -28.61
CA GLU A 66 -18.15 -9.36 -29.09
C GLU A 66 -19.20 -8.98 -28.05
N PHE A 67 -18.98 -9.36 -26.78
CA PHE A 67 -19.86 -8.97 -25.68
C PHE A 67 -19.99 -7.43 -25.55
N VAL A 68 -18.87 -6.70 -25.57
CA VAL A 68 -18.86 -5.22 -25.51
C VAL A 68 -19.69 -4.63 -26.65
N GLN A 69 -19.53 -5.15 -27.87
CA GLN A 69 -20.26 -4.68 -29.05
C GLN A 69 -21.76 -5.00 -28.98
N GLN A 70 -22.13 -6.22 -28.58
CA GLN A 70 -23.53 -6.66 -28.45
C GLN A 70 -24.29 -5.87 -27.39
N GLU A 71 -23.62 -5.57 -26.28
CA GLU A 71 -24.23 -4.85 -25.16
C GLU A 71 -24.33 -3.34 -25.38
N GLY A 72 -23.79 -2.83 -26.50
CA GLY A 72 -23.83 -1.44 -26.92
C GLY A 72 -22.88 -0.54 -26.15
N ALA A 73 -21.73 -1.07 -25.71
CA ALA A 73 -20.70 -0.30 -25.03
C ALA A 73 -19.71 0.32 -26.02
N GLU A 74 -19.26 1.53 -25.72
CA GLU A 74 -18.34 2.30 -26.55
C GLU A 74 -16.99 2.42 -25.86
N ALA A 75 -15.90 2.07 -26.54
CA ALA A 75 -14.56 2.27 -26.03
C ALA A 75 -14.12 3.72 -26.25
N VAL A 76 -13.75 4.41 -25.17
CA VAL A 76 -13.37 5.81 -25.18
C VAL A 76 -12.03 6.04 -24.47
N PRO A 77 -11.20 6.97 -24.94
CA PRO A 77 -10.07 7.45 -24.16
C PRO A 77 -10.55 8.13 -22.88
N HIS A 78 -9.94 7.80 -21.75
CA HIS A 78 -10.23 8.40 -20.46
C HIS A 78 -8.97 8.97 -19.83
N HIS A 79 -9.11 10.17 -19.25
CA HIS A 79 -8.07 10.79 -18.45
C HIS A 79 -8.31 10.48 -16.97
N LEU A 80 -7.42 9.67 -16.40
CA LEU A 80 -7.43 9.37 -14.97
C LEU A 80 -6.37 10.19 -14.26
N GLU A 81 -6.82 11.08 -13.39
CA GLU A 81 -5.94 11.82 -12.50
C GLU A 81 -5.60 10.96 -11.27
N LEU A 82 -4.30 10.70 -11.10
CA LEU A 82 -3.79 9.95 -9.96
C LEU A 82 -3.30 10.93 -8.90
N GLY A 83 -4.06 11.06 -7.82
CA GLY A 83 -3.64 11.80 -6.64
C GLY A 83 -2.61 11.02 -5.79
N TYR A 84 -2.11 11.66 -4.74
CA TYR A 84 -1.16 11.06 -3.79
C TYR A 84 -1.60 9.68 -3.31
N ASP A 85 -2.87 9.53 -2.98
CA ASP A 85 -3.49 8.30 -2.47
C ASP A 85 -3.37 7.08 -3.39
N ALA A 86 -3.18 7.28 -4.70
CA ALA A 86 -3.06 6.20 -5.67
C ALA A 86 -1.64 5.58 -5.71
N PHE A 87 -0.68 6.16 -4.98
CA PHE A 87 0.71 5.73 -4.96
C PHE A 87 1.10 5.10 -3.62
N THR A 88 1.95 4.06 -3.69
CA THR A 88 2.59 3.47 -2.52
C THR A 88 3.66 4.40 -1.92
N ALA A 89 4.10 4.15 -0.69
CA ALA A 89 5.21 4.90 -0.09
C ALA A 89 6.47 4.86 -0.96
N ASP A 90 6.87 3.68 -1.45
CA ASP A 90 8.01 3.52 -2.37
C ASP A 90 7.86 4.39 -3.63
N GLN A 91 6.70 4.35 -4.29
CA GLN A 91 6.44 5.14 -5.50
C GLN A 91 6.48 6.66 -5.24
N VAL A 92 5.98 7.09 -4.09
CA VAL A 92 6.04 8.50 -3.67
C VAL A 92 7.49 8.91 -3.42
N LEU A 93 8.21 8.14 -2.60
CA LEU A 93 9.59 8.43 -2.22
C LEU A 93 10.53 8.49 -3.43
N ARG A 94 10.37 7.56 -4.40
CA ARG A 94 11.14 7.57 -5.66
C ARG A 94 10.96 8.85 -6.49
N ARG A 95 9.84 9.55 -6.34
CA ARG A 95 9.55 10.77 -7.10
C ARG A 95 10.01 12.05 -6.41
N ILE A 96 10.12 12.03 -5.08
CA ILE A 96 10.44 13.22 -4.28
C ILE A 96 11.89 13.23 -3.78
N LEU A 97 12.52 12.07 -3.67
CA LEU A 97 13.95 11.97 -3.37
C LEU A 97 14.75 12.21 -4.66
N PRO A 98 15.92 12.89 -4.58
CA PRO A 98 16.81 13.07 -5.73
C PRO A 98 17.17 11.76 -6.44
N GLU A 99 17.41 11.88 -7.75
CA GLU A 99 17.73 10.74 -8.62
C GLU A 99 18.97 9.98 -8.14
N GLY A 100 18.95 8.65 -8.28
CA GLY A 100 20.06 7.76 -7.92
C GLY A 100 20.07 7.30 -6.46
N MET A 101 19.21 7.84 -5.59
CA MET A 101 19.10 7.34 -4.22
C MET A 101 18.27 6.05 -4.12
N GLU A 102 18.75 5.13 -3.28
CA GLU A 102 18.03 3.90 -2.96
C GLU A 102 16.94 4.19 -1.91
N VAL A 103 15.68 3.99 -2.28
CA VAL A 103 14.54 4.24 -1.39
C VAL A 103 14.44 3.13 -0.33
N PRO A 104 14.16 3.46 0.95
CA PRO A 104 13.86 2.45 1.97
C PRO A 104 12.70 1.57 1.54
N SER A 105 12.96 0.28 1.34
CA SER A 105 11.98 -0.67 0.82
C SER A 105 11.16 -1.37 1.90
N ALA A 106 11.64 -1.35 3.15
CA ALA A 106 10.99 -2.03 4.27
C ALA A 106 11.33 -1.34 5.60
N PHE A 107 10.45 -1.56 6.58
CA PHE A 107 10.63 -1.17 7.98
C PHE A 107 10.07 -2.27 8.88
N GLU A 108 10.47 -2.24 10.16
CA GLU A 108 9.87 -3.12 11.16
C GLU A 108 8.71 -2.39 11.85
N GLN A 109 7.57 -3.06 12.02
CA GLN A 109 6.42 -2.51 12.73
C GLN A 109 6.28 -3.15 14.11
N ILE A 110 6.29 -2.32 15.16
CA ILE A 110 6.11 -2.72 16.56
C ILE A 110 4.85 -2.02 17.09
N GLY A 111 3.71 -2.71 16.96
CA GLY A 111 2.39 -2.15 17.27
C GLY A 111 2.09 -0.98 16.34
N HIS A 112 2.06 0.25 16.89
CA HIS A 112 1.83 1.48 16.12
C HIS A 112 3.11 2.23 15.73
N ILE A 113 4.29 1.66 16.02
CA ILE A 113 5.59 2.27 15.74
C ILE A 113 6.19 1.62 14.50
N ALA A 114 6.68 2.43 13.56
CA ALA A 114 7.56 1.96 12.49
C ALA A 114 9.01 2.30 12.81
N HIS A 115 9.88 1.29 12.77
CA HIS A 115 11.31 1.43 12.98
C HIS A 115 12.06 1.34 11.64
N MET A 116 12.66 2.46 11.26
CA MET A 116 13.50 2.63 10.08
C MET A 116 14.98 2.44 10.43
N ASN A 117 15.74 1.94 9.47
CA ASN A 117 17.20 1.93 9.51
C ASN A 117 17.73 2.64 8.26
N LEU A 118 17.67 3.97 8.28
CA LEU A 118 18.06 4.81 7.15
C LEU A 118 19.58 4.82 7.00
N ARG A 119 20.05 4.75 5.75
CA ARG A 119 21.46 4.95 5.41
C ARG A 119 21.82 6.43 5.51
N ASP A 120 23.11 6.72 5.70
CA ASP A 120 23.63 8.08 5.88
C ASP A 120 23.17 9.06 4.79
N GLU A 121 23.15 8.60 3.53
CA GLU A 121 22.69 9.38 2.37
C GLU A 121 21.22 9.84 2.46
N LEU A 122 20.39 9.12 3.21
CA LEU A 122 18.98 9.41 3.41
C LEU A 122 18.69 10.22 4.67
N LEU A 123 19.66 10.35 5.59
CA LEU A 123 19.47 11.10 6.84
C LEU A 123 19.05 12.56 6.62
N PRO A 124 19.52 13.29 5.59
CA PRO A 124 19.01 14.63 5.28
C PRO A 124 17.50 14.67 4.98
N TYR A 125 16.93 13.54 4.52
CA TYR A 125 15.53 13.40 4.13
C TYR A 125 14.70 12.63 5.17
N LYS A 126 15.27 12.28 6.34
CA LYS A 126 14.62 11.40 7.33
C LYS A 126 13.22 11.85 7.74
N ARG A 127 13.00 13.16 7.90
CA ARG A 127 11.68 13.72 8.24
C ARG A 127 10.69 13.51 7.10
N LEU A 128 11.08 13.84 5.87
CA LEU A 128 10.26 13.62 4.68
C LEU A 128 9.88 12.14 4.52
N ILE A 129 10.86 11.25 4.70
CA ILE A 129 10.63 9.80 4.65
C ILE A 129 9.66 9.38 5.74
N GLY A 130 9.87 9.84 6.97
CA GLY A 130 9.00 9.57 8.11
C GLY A 130 7.54 9.95 7.84
N GLU A 131 7.30 11.16 7.33
CA GLU A 131 5.94 11.65 7.02
C GLU A 131 5.27 10.80 5.95
N VAL A 132 5.98 10.44 4.87
CA VAL A 132 5.41 9.57 3.83
C VAL A 132 5.07 8.18 4.38
N ILE A 133 5.92 7.60 5.23
CA ILE A 133 5.64 6.31 5.88
C ILE A 133 4.41 6.41 6.79
N LEU A 134 4.32 7.46 7.59
CA LEU A 134 3.18 7.69 8.48
C LEU A 134 1.87 7.86 7.69
N ASP A 135 1.86 8.72 6.67
CA ASP A 135 0.71 9.00 5.80
C ASP A 135 0.20 7.74 5.08
N LYS A 136 1.13 6.89 4.60
CA LYS A 136 0.78 5.71 3.80
C LYS A 136 0.35 4.52 4.65
N ASN A 137 0.52 4.59 5.96
CA ASN A 137 0.24 3.49 6.88
C ASN A 137 -0.64 3.97 8.05
N PRO A 138 -1.98 4.02 7.89
CA PRO A 138 -2.90 4.59 8.87
C PRO A 138 -2.92 3.94 10.26
N ARG A 139 -2.25 2.79 10.44
CA ARG A 139 -2.11 2.11 11.73
C ARG A 139 -0.92 2.62 12.53
N LEU A 140 0.01 3.32 11.89
CA LEU A 140 1.16 3.91 12.54
C LEU A 140 0.77 5.24 13.19
N ARG A 141 1.40 5.56 14.31
CA ARG A 141 1.34 6.91 14.92
C ARG A 141 2.73 7.50 15.12
N THR A 142 3.77 6.67 15.13
CA THR A 142 5.16 7.06 15.37
C THR A 142 6.06 6.39 14.34
N VAL A 143 6.96 7.16 13.73
CA VAL A 143 8.04 6.62 12.91
C VAL A 143 9.37 7.02 13.54
N VAL A 144 10.21 6.03 13.81
CA VAL A 144 11.53 6.22 14.41
C VAL A 144 12.63 5.77 13.47
N ASN A 145 13.80 6.37 13.60
CA ASN A 145 15.02 5.93 12.93
C ASN A 145 16.07 5.52 13.96
N LYS A 146 16.81 4.46 13.65
CA LYS A 146 18.00 4.07 14.40
C LYS A 146 19.11 5.10 14.23
N VAL A 147 19.71 5.56 15.34
CA VAL A 147 20.78 6.59 15.31
C VAL A 147 22.17 5.95 15.29
N GLU A 148 22.44 4.96 16.15
CA GLU A 148 23.77 4.34 16.28
C GLU A 148 23.68 2.81 16.51
N SER A 149 24.82 2.12 16.40
CA SER A 149 24.97 0.69 16.69
C SER A 149 24.96 0.38 18.21
N ILE A 150 24.64 -0.87 18.57
CA ILE A 150 24.51 -1.35 19.96
C ILE A 150 25.81 -1.10 20.73
N SER A 151 25.71 -0.49 21.91
CA SER A 151 26.82 -0.38 22.86
C SER A 151 26.48 -0.86 24.29
N ASN A 152 25.24 -1.28 24.56
CA ASN A 152 24.78 -1.61 25.92
C ASN A 152 24.37 -3.08 26.13
N GLU A 153 24.37 -3.52 27.39
CA GLU A 153 24.05 -4.89 27.84
C GLU A 153 22.62 -5.32 27.44
N PHE A 154 21.69 -4.37 27.43
CA PHE A 154 20.27 -4.60 27.12
C PHE A 154 19.96 -4.65 25.61
N ARG A 155 20.97 -4.47 24.75
CA ARG A 155 20.85 -4.47 23.27
C ARG A 155 19.80 -3.48 22.73
N VAL A 156 19.57 -2.40 23.46
CA VAL A 156 18.67 -1.31 23.07
C VAL A 156 19.45 -0.35 22.17
N PHE A 157 18.80 0.08 21.08
CA PHE A 157 19.37 1.08 20.18
C PHE A 157 18.85 2.48 20.52
N PRO A 158 19.70 3.51 20.51
CA PRO A 158 19.22 4.89 20.51
C PRO A 158 18.42 5.13 19.22
N MET A 159 17.22 5.65 19.38
CA MET A 159 16.28 5.93 18.30
C MET A 159 15.85 7.39 18.39
N GLU A 160 15.62 7.99 17.22
CA GLU A 160 15.02 9.31 17.11
C GLU A 160 13.65 9.22 16.45
N VAL A 161 12.69 10.03 16.90
CA VAL A 161 11.41 10.18 16.21
C VAL A 161 11.61 11.05 14.97
N ILE A 162 11.28 10.49 13.80
CA ILE A 162 11.37 11.17 12.51
C ILE A 162 10.02 11.64 11.97
N ALA A 163 8.91 11.07 12.44
CA ALA A 163 7.55 11.59 12.17
C ALA A 163 6.54 11.10 13.22
N GLY A 164 5.45 11.85 13.37
CA GLY A 164 4.34 11.49 14.26
C GLY A 164 4.56 11.83 15.74
N GLU A 165 3.89 11.08 16.61
CA GLU A 165 3.87 11.29 18.06
C GLU A 165 5.17 10.85 18.74
N ASP A 166 5.60 11.54 19.80
CA ASP A 166 6.69 11.07 20.66
C ASP A 166 6.18 10.00 21.63
N SER A 167 5.77 8.85 21.08
CA SER A 167 5.17 7.74 21.82
C SER A 167 5.87 6.42 21.51
N PHE A 168 6.49 5.84 22.56
CA PHE A 168 7.22 4.57 22.48
C PHE A 168 6.53 3.42 23.23
N CYS A 169 5.53 3.72 24.06
CA CYS A 169 4.71 2.73 24.75
C CYS A 169 3.73 2.10 23.76
N THR A 170 3.99 0.86 23.36
CA THR A 170 3.24 0.16 22.31
C THR A 170 2.71 -1.18 22.79
N SER A 171 1.90 -1.82 21.95
CA SER A 171 1.39 -3.16 22.22
C SER A 171 1.42 -4.01 20.97
N THR A 172 1.98 -5.21 21.09
CA THR A 172 2.06 -6.19 20.01
C THR A 172 1.31 -7.44 20.39
N ARG A 173 0.73 -8.13 19.40
CA ARG A 173 0.13 -9.44 19.59
C ARG A 173 1.01 -10.46 18.90
N GLU A 174 1.43 -11.48 19.64
CA GLU A 174 2.23 -12.58 19.12
C GLU A 174 1.78 -13.88 19.78
N ASN A 175 1.52 -14.92 18.98
CA ASN A 175 1.11 -16.25 19.48
C ASN A 175 -0.06 -16.24 20.49
N GLY A 176 -1.03 -15.32 20.31
CA GLY A 176 -2.19 -15.19 21.19
C GLY A 176 -1.97 -14.36 22.46
N CYS A 177 -0.72 -13.99 22.77
CA CYS A 177 -0.38 -13.09 23.87
C CYS A 177 -0.35 -11.63 23.42
N ILE A 178 -0.62 -10.71 24.33
CA ILE A 178 -0.48 -9.26 24.12
C ILE A 178 0.67 -8.78 25.00
N PHE A 179 1.68 -8.19 24.37
CA PHE A 179 2.85 -7.64 25.05
C PHE A 179 2.73 -6.12 25.08
N HIS A 180 2.84 -5.54 26.26
CA HIS A 180 2.90 -4.10 26.48
C HIS A 180 4.34 -3.73 26.84
N MET A 181 4.91 -2.76 26.12
CA MET A 181 6.32 -2.39 26.31
C MET A 181 6.58 -0.93 25.95
N ASP A 182 7.59 -0.33 26.59
CA ASP A 182 8.27 0.86 26.07
C ASP A 182 9.39 0.39 25.14
N TYR A 183 9.27 0.70 23.84
CA TYR A 183 10.23 0.24 22.84
C TYR A 183 11.66 0.80 23.03
N ARG A 184 11.83 1.84 23.85
CA ARG A 184 13.16 2.37 24.21
C ARG A 184 13.84 1.55 25.30
N GLU A 185 13.14 0.68 26.00
CA GLU A 185 13.69 -0.03 27.15
C GLU A 185 13.91 -1.52 26.86
N VAL A 186 13.34 -2.03 25.77
CA VAL A 186 13.39 -3.45 25.43
C VAL A 186 13.83 -3.69 23.98
N TYR A 187 14.53 -4.80 23.76
CA TYR A 187 14.72 -5.32 22.42
C TYR A 187 13.49 -6.11 21.98
N TRP A 188 12.93 -5.76 20.82
CA TRP A 188 11.83 -6.49 20.19
C TRP A 188 12.14 -6.74 18.72
N ASN A 189 11.92 -7.98 18.27
CA ASN A 189 12.08 -8.35 16.87
C ASN A 189 10.93 -9.28 16.43
N SER A 190 9.98 -8.69 15.71
CA SER A 190 8.79 -9.36 15.17
C SER A 190 9.10 -10.52 14.23
N ARG A 191 10.29 -10.55 13.61
CA ARG A 191 10.69 -11.62 12.67
C ARG A 191 10.99 -12.95 13.39
N LEU A 192 11.18 -12.92 14.70
CA LEU A 192 11.43 -14.12 15.50
C LEU A 192 10.13 -14.86 15.89
N GLU A 193 8.95 -14.31 15.58
CA GLU A 193 7.66 -14.92 15.96
C GLU A 193 7.54 -16.39 15.55
N ARG A 194 7.97 -16.71 14.32
CA ARG A 194 7.90 -18.08 13.80
C ARG A 194 8.77 -19.03 14.62
N GLU A 195 9.94 -18.56 15.05
CA GLU A 195 10.86 -19.34 15.86
C GLU A 195 10.33 -19.49 17.29
N HIS A 196 9.79 -18.43 17.88
CA HIS A 196 9.12 -18.50 19.18
C HIS A 196 7.99 -19.54 19.16
N ARG A 197 7.16 -19.52 18.11
CA ARG A 197 6.08 -20.51 17.94
C ARG A 197 6.62 -21.94 17.84
N ARG A 198 7.67 -22.14 17.03
CA ARG A 198 8.32 -23.45 16.87
C ARG A 198 8.82 -23.98 18.22
N ILE A 199 9.40 -23.13 19.06
CA ILE A 199 9.85 -23.53 20.40
C ILE A 199 8.67 -23.85 21.31
N ILE A 200 7.62 -23.02 21.32
CA ILE A 200 6.40 -23.28 22.10
C ILE A 200 5.78 -24.62 21.73
N GLU A 201 5.74 -24.97 20.45
CA GLU A 201 5.21 -26.25 19.96
C GLU A 201 6.06 -27.47 20.37
N LEU A 202 7.32 -27.26 20.78
CA LEU A 202 8.20 -28.32 21.28
C LEU A 202 8.10 -28.53 22.79
N LEU A 203 7.54 -27.57 23.54
CA LEU A 203 7.41 -27.65 24.98
C LEU A 203 6.30 -28.63 25.37
N GLN A 204 6.54 -29.39 26.44
CA GLN A 204 5.55 -30.26 27.04
C GLN A 204 4.84 -29.58 28.21
N GLU A 205 3.65 -30.06 28.55
CA GLU A 205 2.91 -29.56 29.70
C GLU A 205 3.73 -29.81 30.99
N GLY A 206 4.09 -28.73 31.69
CA GLY A 206 4.87 -28.78 32.94
C GLY A 206 6.35 -28.41 32.82
N GLU A 207 6.83 -28.08 31.61
CA GLU A 207 8.14 -27.46 31.37
C GLU A 207 8.14 -25.93 31.47
#